data_AF-A0A4S4L7A6-F1
#
_entry.id   AF-A0A4S4L7A6-F1
#
_cell.length_a   1.000
_cell.length_b   1.000
_cell.length_c   1.000
_cell.angle_alpha   90.00
_cell.angle_beta   90.00
_cell.angle_gamma   90.00
#
_symmetry.space_group_name_H-M   'P 1'
#
loop_
_entity.id
_entity.type
_entity.pdbx_description
1 polymer ?
#
loop_
_entity_poly.entity_id
_entity_poly.type
_entity_poly.pdbx_seq_one_letter_code
_entity_poly.pdbx_strand_id
1 'polypeptide(L)'
;MSVGQVLVLLTVFMSTFVVSFLVAVPLAGTLVRFRANYTPKGLQLDGEGGVQPHTGPVVNSYFAMLKRVKRLEGWSGFYRGFTTERKRPWTLFLTPGLLVSEVLRIAYINLLMDPLRMMILPAASDEDQAKPFANISVARLSIYLGLVFISLIIICPLEVISTRLSIQRNHAHSGFSIVGQDEVTDVNDVVYSASDEDVIGLRPDDDPYTGFMDCVKRIVDEEGSKTLFRAWWLIFIPLLSAAFVP
;
A
#
# COMPACT_ATOMS: atom_id res chain seq x y z
N MET A 1 11.39 -9.27 -39.90
CA MET A 1 10.69 -8.02 -39.53
C MET A 1 11.37 -6.87 -40.24
N SER A 2 10.62 -5.99 -40.90
CA SER A 2 11.22 -4.78 -41.51
C SER A 2 11.60 -3.77 -40.41
N VAL A 3 12.59 -2.90 -40.68
CA VAL A 3 13.01 -1.84 -39.73
C VAL A 3 11.82 -0.97 -39.31
N GLY A 4 10.89 -0.70 -40.23
CA GLY A 4 9.65 0.03 -39.93
C GLY A 4 8.73 -0.71 -38.94
N GLN A 5 8.60 -2.03 -39.04
CA GLN A 5 7.83 -2.83 -38.09
C GLN A 5 8.44 -2.80 -36.67
N VAL A 6 9.77 -2.85 -36.57
CA VAL A 6 10.48 -2.78 -35.28
C VAL A 6 10.25 -1.43 -34.61
N LEU A 7 10.33 -0.32 -35.37
CA LEU A 7 10.10 1.04 -34.84
C LEU A 7 8.67 1.24 -34.34
N VAL A 8 7.68 0.74 -35.08
CA VAL A 8 6.27 0.80 -34.65
C VAL A 8 6.07 0.00 -33.36
N LEU A 9 6.59 -1.22 -33.27
CA LEU A 9 6.48 -2.04 -32.07
C LEU A 9 7.16 -1.40 -30.85
N LEU A 10 8.35 -0.82 -31.02
CA LEU A 10 9.05 -0.11 -29.95
C LEU A 10 8.24 1.11 -29.48
N THR A 11 7.65 1.87 -30.40
CA THR A 11 6.84 3.04 -30.06
C THR A 11 5.60 2.63 -29.28
N VAL A 12 4.90 1.58 -29.72
CA VAL A 12 3.72 1.03 -29.03
C VAL A 12 4.10 0.51 -27.64
N PHE A 13 5.20 -0.23 -27.53
CA PHE A 13 5.69 -0.75 -26.25
C PHE A 13 6.01 0.39 -25.27
N MET A 14 6.80 1.38 -25.72
CA MET A 14 7.17 2.52 -24.88
C MET A 14 5.95 3.35 -24.48
N SER A 15 5.00 3.58 -25.39
CA SER A 15 3.77 4.30 -25.06
C SER A 15 2.92 3.55 -24.02
N THR A 16 2.78 2.24 -24.17
CA THR A 16 2.07 1.39 -23.20
C THR A 16 2.74 1.43 -21.83
N PHE A 17 4.07 1.35 -21.81
CA PHE A 17 4.85 1.45 -20.58
C PHE A 17 4.66 2.80 -19.89
N VAL A 18 4.77 3.91 -20.63
CA VAL A 18 4.58 5.26 -20.09
C VAL A 18 3.18 5.43 -19.52
N VAL A 19 2.14 5.02 -20.26
CA VAL A 19 0.75 5.08 -19.77
C VAL A 19 0.57 4.25 -18.50
N SER A 20 1.11 3.03 -18.47
CA SER A 20 1.07 2.17 -17.29
C SER A 20 1.70 2.83 -16.07
N PHE A 21 2.89 3.43 -16.23
CA PHE A 21 3.57 4.15 -15.14
C PHE A 21 2.79 5.36 -14.65
N LEU A 22 2.25 6.16 -15.57
CA LEU A 22 1.47 7.35 -15.23
C LEU A 22 0.22 7.02 -14.41
N VAL A 23 -0.36 5.83 -14.60
CA VAL A 23 -1.54 5.35 -13.86
C VAL A 23 -1.13 4.61 -12.59
N ALA A 24 -0.18 3.70 -12.66
CA ALA A 24 0.20 2.83 -11.54
C ALA A 24 0.86 3.61 -10.39
N VAL A 25 1.70 4.60 -10.70
CA VAL A 25 2.45 5.34 -9.68
C VAL A 25 1.52 6.13 -8.73
N PRO A 26 0.58 6.97 -9.21
CA PRO A 26 -0.38 7.64 -8.34
C PRO A 26 -1.22 6.66 -7.52
N LEU A 27 -1.57 5.51 -8.11
CA LEU A 27 -2.42 4.53 -7.44
C LEU A 27 -1.68 3.83 -6.31
N ALA A 28 -0.46 3.36 -6.57
CA ALA A 28 0.41 2.73 -5.59
C ALA A 28 0.82 3.71 -4.49
N GLY A 29 1.19 4.94 -4.85
CA GLY A 29 1.51 5.99 -3.88
C GLY A 29 0.35 6.29 -2.95
N THR A 30 -0.88 6.44 -3.48
CA THR A 30 -2.07 6.66 -2.65
C THR A 30 -2.36 5.48 -1.73
N LEU A 31 -2.12 4.24 -2.20
CA LEU A 31 -2.34 3.03 -1.41
C LEU A 31 -1.41 2.97 -0.20
N VAL A 32 -0.13 3.25 -0.42
CA VAL A 32 0.89 3.31 0.64
C VAL A 32 0.46 4.33 1.68
N ARG A 33 0.10 5.55 1.26
CA ARG A 33 -0.37 6.62 2.17
C ARG A 33 -1.62 6.23 2.95
N PHE A 34 -2.59 5.59 2.30
CA PHE A 34 -3.84 5.16 2.93
C PHE A 34 -3.62 4.06 3.99
N ARG A 35 -2.71 3.11 3.74
CA ARG A 35 -2.35 2.04 4.69
C ARG A 35 -1.46 2.54 5.83
N ALA A 36 -0.60 3.50 5.52
CA ALA A 36 0.27 4.16 6.48
C ALA A 36 -0.47 5.08 7.46
N ASN A 37 -1.63 5.60 7.05
CA ASN A 37 -2.38 6.58 7.83
C ASN A 37 -2.79 6.02 9.19
N TYR A 38 -2.12 6.53 10.23
CA TYR A 38 -2.32 6.24 11.63
C TYR A 38 -3.54 7.03 12.14
N THR A 39 -4.57 6.32 12.59
CA THR A 39 -5.81 6.95 13.13
C THR A 39 -6.19 6.30 14.46
N PRO A 40 -5.50 6.62 15.56
CA PRO A 40 -5.79 6.03 16.85
C PRO A 40 -7.16 6.47 17.36
N LYS A 41 -7.81 5.59 18.13
CA LYS A 41 -8.98 5.93 18.92
C LYS A 41 -8.56 6.97 19.94
N GLY A 42 -9.20 8.14 19.95
CA GLY A 42 -8.92 9.14 20.96
C GLY A 42 -9.40 8.69 22.33
N LEU A 43 -8.61 9.02 23.35
CA LEU A 43 -9.02 8.89 24.74
C LEU A 43 -10.14 9.90 25.02
N GLN A 44 -11.33 9.39 25.36
CA GLN A 44 -12.35 10.20 26.01
C GLN A 44 -11.98 10.29 27.50
N LEU A 45 -11.92 11.50 28.03
CA LEU A 45 -12.10 11.70 29.46
C LEU A 45 -13.60 11.49 29.71
N ASP A 46 -13.96 10.49 30.51
CA ASP A 46 -15.35 10.08 30.75
C ASP A 46 -16.23 11.28 31.14
N GLY A 47 -17.07 11.75 30.21
CA GLY A 47 -17.89 12.93 30.47
C GLY A 47 -18.70 13.49 29.31
N GLU A 48 -19.16 12.68 28.34
CA GLU A 48 -20.39 12.92 27.55
C GLU A 48 -20.48 11.84 26.45
N GLY A 49 -21.62 11.14 26.37
CA GLY A 49 -21.85 9.99 25.48
C GLY A 49 -21.90 10.29 23.98
N GLY A 50 -20.78 10.77 23.42
CA GLY A 50 -20.59 11.07 22.00
C GLY A 50 -19.59 10.14 21.31
N VAL A 51 -19.61 10.15 19.97
CA VAL A 51 -18.71 9.44 19.06
C VAL A 51 -17.24 9.61 19.48
N GLN A 52 -16.47 8.52 19.54
CA GLN A 52 -15.04 8.57 19.92
C GLN A 52 -14.26 9.52 18.98
N PRO A 53 -13.67 10.62 19.49
CA PRO A 53 -12.86 11.52 18.69
C PRO A 53 -11.61 10.78 18.23
N HIS A 54 -11.16 10.98 17.00
CA HIS A 54 -9.90 10.41 16.50
C HIS A 54 -8.85 11.51 16.55
N THR A 55 -7.61 11.21 16.94
CA THR A 55 -6.50 12.18 16.85
C THR A 55 -5.85 12.03 15.46
N GLY A 56 -6.01 13.07 14.63
CA GLY A 56 -5.49 13.11 13.25
C GLY A 56 -6.57 13.05 12.15
N PRO A 57 -6.17 13.20 10.88
CA PRO A 57 -7.11 13.22 9.76
C PRO A 57 -7.74 11.84 9.52
N VAL A 58 -9.04 11.73 9.79
CA VAL A 58 -9.82 10.51 9.55
C VAL A 58 -10.03 10.33 8.05
N VAL A 59 -9.20 9.48 7.43
CA VAL A 59 -9.34 9.10 6.02
C VAL A 59 -9.95 7.71 5.94
N ASN A 60 -11.25 7.66 5.65
CA ASN A 60 -12.01 6.41 5.61
C ASN A 60 -11.98 5.68 4.26
N SER A 61 -11.51 6.34 3.21
CA SER A 61 -11.49 5.74 1.87
C SER A 61 -10.25 6.09 1.08
N TYR A 62 -9.88 5.16 0.20
CA TYR A 62 -8.80 5.34 -0.76
C TYR A 62 -8.98 6.60 -1.61
N PHE A 63 -10.20 6.84 -2.08
CA PHE A 63 -10.52 8.04 -2.87
C PHE A 63 -10.51 9.33 -2.04
N ALA A 64 -10.86 9.27 -0.74
CA ALA A 64 -10.69 10.41 0.16
C ALA A 64 -9.19 10.75 0.33
N MET A 65 -8.32 9.74 0.44
CA MET A 65 -6.87 9.94 0.45
C MET A 65 -6.40 10.58 -0.85
N LEU A 66 -6.85 10.07 -2.01
CA LEU A 66 -6.51 10.61 -3.32
C LEU A 66 -6.93 12.08 -3.47
N LYS A 67 -8.15 12.41 -3.04
CA LYS A 67 -8.65 13.80 -3.06
C LYS A 67 -7.86 14.70 -2.11
N ARG A 68 -7.44 14.18 -0.95
CA ARG A 68 -6.60 14.91 0.03
C ARG A 68 -5.21 15.19 -0.54
N VAL A 69 -4.55 14.21 -1.15
CA VAL A 69 -3.25 14.39 -1.85
C VAL A 69 -3.38 15.47 -2.92
N LYS A 70 -4.38 15.37 -3.79
CA LYS A 70 -4.61 16.36 -4.85
C LYS A 70 -4.88 17.77 -4.30
N ARG A 71 -5.58 17.87 -3.16
CA ARG A 71 -5.92 19.15 -2.52
C ARG A 71 -4.73 19.80 -1.83
N LEU A 72 -3.87 19.02 -1.18
CA LEU A 72 -2.77 19.53 -0.35
C LEU A 72 -1.44 19.61 -1.11
N GLU A 73 -1.09 18.59 -1.90
CA GLU A 73 0.20 18.51 -2.62
C GLU A 73 0.09 18.77 -4.13
N GLY A 74 -1.12 18.89 -4.67
CA GLY A 74 -1.37 19.00 -6.11
C GLY A 74 -1.07 17.70 -6.89
N TRP A 75 -0.98 17.80 -8.21
CA TRP A 75 -0.69 16.64 -9.08
C TRP A 75 0.74 16.13 -8.96
N SER A 76 1.69 17.01 -8.65
CA SER A 76 3.10 16.67 -8.40
C SER A 76 3.27 15.78 -7.16
N GLY A 77 2.38 15.90 -6.17
CA GLY A 77 2.39 15.10 -4.94
C GLY A 77 2.26 13.59 -5.16
N PHE A 78 1.60 13.16 -6.24
CA PHE A 78 1.47 11.74 -6.59
C PHE A 78 2.79 11.12 -7.05
N TYR A 79 3.71 11.93 -7.59
CA TYR A 79 4.98 11.45 -8.16
C TYR A 79 6.19 11.72 -7.25
N ARG A 80 6.01 12.51 -6.18
CA ARG A 80 7.09 12.91 -5.25
C ARG A 80 7.73 11.73 -4.50
N GLY A 81 6.97 10.67 -4.23
CA GLY A 81 7.46 9.48 -3.52
C GLY A 81 8.58 8.71 -4.24
N PHE A 82 8.80 8.94 -5.54
CA PHE A 82 9.88 8.28 -6.29
C PHE A 82 11.26 8.90 -6.04
N THR A 83 11.33 10.16 -5.63
CA THR A 83 12.59 10.93 -5.64
C THR A 83 13.32 10.95 -4.29
N THR A 84 12.62 10.77 -3.18
CA THR A 84 13.13 11.21 -1.87
C THR A 84 13.86 10.11 -1.07
N GLU A 85 13.67 8.83 -1.40
CA GLU A 85 14.09 7.71 -0.54
C GLU A 85 15.02 6.71 -1.25
N ARG A 86 15.91 7.22 -2.13
CA ARG A 86 16.84 6.38 -2.92
C ARG A 86 18.29 6.40 -2.43
N LYS A 87 18.61 7.14 -1.35
CA LYS A 87 20.01 7.30 -0.92
C LYS A 87 20.61 6.02 -0.31
N ARG A 88 19.81 5.14 0.30
CA ARG A 88 20.27 3.86 0.92
C ARG A 88 19.18 2.76 0.88
N PRO A 89 18.97 2.08 -0.27
CA PRO A 89 17.91 1.07 -0.39
C PRO A 89 18.10 -0.14 0.53
N TRP A 90 19.36 -0.48 0.85
CA TRP A 90 19.69 -1.61 1.71
C TRP A 90 19.25 -1.41 3.17
N THR A 91 19.20 -0.16 3.65
CA THR A 91 18.82 0.14 5.05
C THR A 91 17.35 -0.16 5.33
N LEU A 92 16.48 -0.15 4.31
CA LEU A 92 15.07 -0.55 4.43
C LEU A 92 14.93 -2.04 4.75
N PHE A 93 15.82 -2.89 4.21
CA PHE A 93 15.81 -4.33 4.49
C PHE A 93 16.32 -4.69 5.89
N LEU A 94 17.01 -3.76 6.58
CA LEU A 94 17.42 -3.92 7.98
C LEU A 94 16.30 -3.58 8.98
N THR A 95 15.15 -3.09 8.54
CA THR A 95 14.01 -2.83 9.44
C THR A 95 13.43 -4.17 9.92
N PRO A 96 13.39 -4.42 11.25
CA PRO A 96 12.98 -5.72 11.78
C PRO A 96 11.54 -6.04 11.39
N GLY A 97 11.33 -7.19 10.73
CA GLY A 97 10.00 -7.70 10.38
C GLY A 97 9.49 -7.33 8.98
N LEU A 98 10.08 -6.34 8.29
CA LEU A 98 9.68 -6.01 6.91
C LEU A 98 9.98 -7.19 5.96
N LEU A 99 11.21 -7.69 6.00
CA LEU A 99 11.63 -8.85 5.19
C LEU A 99 10.76 -10.08 5.44
N VAL A 100 10.39 -10.32 6.70
CA VAL A 100 9.54 -11.46 7.08
C VAL A 100 8.16 -11.33 6.43
N SER A 101 7.54 -10.15 6.50
CA SER A 101 6.22 -9.92 5.90
C SER A 101 6.23 -10.07 4.37
N GLU A 102 7.28 -9.58 3.71
CA GLU A 102 7.44 -9.67 2.26
C GLU A 102 7.72 -11.11 1.80
N VAL A 103 8.65 -11.79 2.46
CA VAL A 103 8.95 -13.20 2.16
C VAL A 103 7.71 -14.06 2.40
N LEU A 104 6.97 -13.84 3.49
CA LEU A 104 5.76 -14.60 3.79
C LEU A 104 4.66 -14.36 2.73
N ARG A 105 4.48 -13.11 2.27
CA ARG A 105 3.55 -12.78 1.20
C ARG A 105 3.94 -13.44 -0.12
N ILE A 106 5.19 -13.30 -0.54
CA ILE A 106 5.70 -13.87 -1.80
C ILE A 106 5.62 -15.40 -1.75
N ALA A 107 6.02 -16.01 -0.64
CA ALA A 107 5.94 -17.45 -0.43
C ALA A 107 4.49 -17.94 -0.47
N TYR A 108 3.55 -17.23 0.15
CA TYR A 108 2.13 -17.59 0.12
C TYR A 108 1.56 -17.58 -1.31
N ILE A 109 1.87 -16.54 -2.09
CA ILE A 109 1.38 -16.43 -3.47
C ILE A 109 1.98 -17.56 -4.34
N ASN A 110 3.30 -17.71 -4.33
CA ASN A 110 3.99 -18.64 -5.24
C ASN A 110 3.86 -20.11 -4.82
N LEU A 111 3.86 -20.41 -3.51
CA LEU A 111 3.84 -21.80 -3.01
C LEU A 111 2.45 -22.32 -2.70
N LEU A 112 1.46 -21.45 -2.51
CA LEU A 112 0.09 -21.86 -2.19
C LEU A 112 -0.89 -21.46 -3.29
N MET A 113 -0.97 -20.17 -3.64
CA MET A 113 -1.98 -19.72 -4.60
C MET A 113 -1.75 -20.22 -6.02
N ASP A 114 -0.53 -20.10 -6.54
CA ASP A 114 -0.22 -20.53 -7.90
C ASP A 114 -0.43 -22.05 -8.11
N PRO A 115 0.05 -22.96 -7.24
CA PRO A 115 -0.22 -24.38 -7.41
C PRO A 115 -1.69 -24.74 -7.17
N LEU A 116 -2.37 -24.11 -6.20
CA LEU A 116 -3.80 -24.35 -6.00
C LEU A 116 -4.63 -23.86 -7.19
N ARG A 117 -4.24 -22.74 -7.82
CA ARG A 117 -4.85 -22.25 -9.05
C ARG A 117 -4.69 -23.26 -10.17
N MET A 118 -3.46 -23.73 -10.42
CA MET A 118 -3.19 -24.73 -11.47
C MET A 118 -3.92 -26.06 -11.21
N MET A 119 -4.12 -26.43 -9.94
CA MET A 119 -4.85 -27.64 -9.56
C MET A 119 -6.38 -27.50 -9.70
N ILE A 120 -6.94 -26.33 -9.39
CA ILE A 120 -8.40 -26.09 -9.37
C ILE A 120 -8.92 -25.66 -10.75
N LEU A 121 -8.15 -24.85 -11.48
CA LEU A 121 -8.47 -24.36 -12.82
C LEU A 121 -7.54 -25.05 -13.83
N PRO A 122 -8.03 -26.03 -14.63
CA PRO A 122 -7.21 -26.64 -15.65
C PRO A 122 -6.75 -25.56 -16.65
N ALA A 123 -5.48 -25.61 -17.03
CA ALA A 123 -4.91 -24.70 -18.03
C ALA A 123 -5.82 -24.72 -19.28
N ALA A 124 -6.36 -23.55 -19.64
CA ALA A 124 -7.19 -23.43 -20.82
C ALA A 124 -6.35 -23.87 -22.03
N SER A 125 -6.77 -24.97 -22.66
CA SER A 125 -6.17 -25.41 -23.92
C SER A 125 -6.30 -24.30 -24.96
N ASP A 126 -5.35 -24.18 -25.90
CA ASP A 126 -5.31 -23.06 -26.87
C ASP A 126 -6.62 -22.85 -27.65
N GLU A 127 -7.46 -23.90 -27.75
CA GLU A 127 -8.79 -23.87 -28.38
C GLU A 127 -9.88 -23.17 -27.51
N ASP A 128 -9.72 -23.13 -26.19
CA ASP A 128 -10.61 -22.45 -25.23
C ASP A 128 -10.38 -20.93 -25.14
N GLN A 129 -9.30 -20.39 -25.73
CA GLN A 129 -9.01 -18.95 -25.74
C GLN A 129 -10.13 -18.11 -26.42
N ALA A 130 -10.86 -18.70 -27.36
CA ALA A 130 -11.95 -18.01 -28.07
C ALA A 130 -13.24 -17.90 -27.24
N LYS A 131 -13.39 -18.68 -26.16
CA LYS A 131 -14.58 -18.68 -25.29
C LYS A 131 -14.19 -18.84 -23.81
N PRO A 132 -13.62 -17.79 -23.19
CA PRO A 132 -13.11 -17.85 -21.81
C PRO A 132 -14.18 -18.22 -20.76
N PHE A 133 -15.47 -18.03 -21.06
CA PHE A 133 -16.58 -18.30 -20.14
C PHE A 133 -17.36 -19.59 -20.45
N ALA A 134 -17.07 -20.30 -21.54
CA ALA A 134 -17.92 -21.41 -21.98
C ALA A 134 -17.70 -22.73 -21.21
N ASN A 135 -16.49 -22.95 -20.67
CA ASN A 135 -16.12 -24.20 -19.99
C ASN A 135 -15.81 -24.02 -18.49
N ILE A 136 -16.10 -22.85 -17.92
CA ILE A 136 -15.90 -22.61 -16.49
C ILE A 136 -17.04 -23.29 -15.71
N SER A 137 -16.73 -24.43 -15.10
CA SER A 137 -17.62 -25.06 -14.13
C SER A 137 -17.85 -24.13 -12.94
N VAL A 138 -19.11 -23.77 -12.69
CA VAL A 138 -19.53 -22.89 -11.57
C VAL A 138 -19.00 -23.40 -10.23
N ALA A 139 -18.90 -24.72 -10.06
CA ALA A 139 -18.35 -25.33 -8.84
C ALA A 139 -16.86 -25.01 -8.62
N ARG A 140 -16.03 -25.13 -9.67
CA ARG A 140 -14.59 -24.81 -9.60
C ARG A 140 -14.36 -23.32 -9.35
N LEU A 141 -15.14 -22.47 -10.02
CA LEU A 141 -15.12 -21.02 -9.80
C LEU A 141 -15.51 -20.65 -8.36
N SER A 142 -16.51 -21.33 -7.80
CA SER A 142 -16.98 -21.09 -6.42
C SER A 142 -15.92 -21.51 -5.38
N ILE A 143 -15.25 -22.64 -5.61
CA ILE A 143 -14.13 -23.10 -4.77
C ILE A 143 -12.97 -22.11 -4.84
N TYR A 144 -12.58 -21.69 -6.04
CA TYR A 144 -11.53 -20.70 -6.23
C TYR A 144 -11.87 -19.36 -5.55
N LEU A 145 -13.10 -18.88 -5.69
CA LEU A 145 -13.56 -17.65 -5.05
C LEU A 145 -13.54 -17.76 -3.52
N GLY A 146 -13.92 -18.92 -2.96
CA GLY A 146 -13.74 -19.20 -1.54
C GLY A 146 -12.27 -19.16 -1.09
N LEU A 147 -11.37 -19.76 -1.88
CA LEU A 147 -9.92 -19.70 -1.64
C LEU A 147 -9.42 -18.25 -1.65
N VAL A 148 -9.82 -17.45 -2.64
CA VAL A 148 -9.46 -16.03 -2.76
C VAL A 148 -9.88 -15.26 -1.51
N PHE A 149 -11.09 -15.49 -0.98
CA PHE A 149 -11.53 -14.85 0.26
C PHE A 149 -10.70 -15.27 1.48
N ILE A 150 -10.35 -16.55 1.60
CA ILE A 150 -9.46 -17.04 2.66
C ILE A 150 -8.09 -16.36 2.55
N SER A 151 -7.57 -16.24 1.34
CA SER A 151 -6.29 -15.58 1.08
C SER A 151 -6.33 -14.09 1.38
N LEU A 152 -7.45 -13.40 1.15
CA LEU A 152 -7.61 -12.00 1.56
C LEU A 152 -7.47 -11.82 3.07
N ILE A 153 -8.00 -12.77 3.86
CA ILE A 153 -7.90 -12.74 5.33
C ILE A 153 -6.43 -12.78 5.79
N ILE A 154 -5.56 -13.40 5.00
CA ILE A 154 -4.14 -13.59 5.32
C ILE A 154 -3.26 -12.50 4.69
N ILE A 155 -3.40 -12.24 3.39
CA ILE A 155 -2.53 -11.33 2.61
C ILE A 155 -2.80 -9.86 3.00
N CYS A 156 -4.04 -9.48 3.24
CA CYS A 156 -4.37 -8.09 3.55
C CYS A 156 -3.67 -7.55 4.81
N PRO A 157 -3.71 -8.23 5.97
CA PRO A 157 -2.96 -7.77 7.14
C PRO A 157 -1.45 -7.74 6.86
N LEU A 158 -0.90 -8.74 6.15
CA LEU A 158 0.52 -8.80 5.80
C LEU A 158 0.98 -7.54 5.03
N GLU A 159 0.21 -7.09 4.04
CA GLU A 159 0.56 -5.90 3.28
C GLU A 159 0.43 -4.60 4.08
N VAL A 160 -0.59 -4.49 4.94
CA VAL A 160 -0.75 -3.31 5.81
C VAL A 160 0.41 -3.21 6.79
N ILE A 161 0.81 -4.33 7.40
CA ILE A 161 1.93 -4.39 8.33
C ILE A 161 3.25 -4.09 7.61
N SER A 162 3.48 -4.70 6.44
CA SER A 162 4.66 -4.43 5.61
C SER A 162 4.78 -2.93 5.30
N THR A 163 3.69 -2.31 4.84
CA THR A 163 3.66 -0.87 4.50
C THR A 163 3.97 0.01 5.73
N ARG A 164 3.50 -0.38 6.91
CA ARG A 164 3.71 0.40 8.14
C ARG A 164 5.12 0.25 8.69
N LEU A 165 5.71 -0.95 8.60
CA LEU A 165 7.10 -1.17 8.96
C LEU A 165 8.05 -0.50 7.95
N SER A 166 7.70 -0.44 6.66
CA SER A 166 8.58 0.15 5.64
C SER A 166 8.69 1.67 5.73
N ILE A 167 7.67 2.33 6.26
CA ILE A 167 7.64 3.80 6.41
C ILE A 167 8.37 4.25 7.67
N GLN A 168 8.63 3.35 8.61
CA GLN A 168 9.43 3.69 9.78
C GLN A 168 10.85 4.02 9.38
N ARG A 169 11.29 5.22 9.76
CA ARG A 169 12.69 5.60 9.65
C ARG A 169 13.51 4.71 10.58
N ASN A 170 14.52 4.05 10.02
CA ASN A 170 15.40 3.19 10.79
C ASN A 170 16.29 4.06 11.71
N HIS A 171 16.05 4.00 13.02
CA HIS A 171 16.75 4.78 14.05
C HIS A 171 18.16 4.26 14.40
N ALA A 172 18.77 3.42 13.55
CA ALA A 172 20.15 2.96 13.75
C ALA A 172 21.19 4.09 13.84
N HIS A 173 20.83 5.35 13.54
CA HIS A 173 21.57 6.53 13.97
C HIS A 173 20.63 7.65 14.45
N SER A 174 20.22 7.61 15.72
CA SER A 174 19.76 8.80 16.44
C SER A 174 20.44 8.91 17.80
N GLY A 175 21.77 8.74 17.81
CA GLY A 175 22.59 9.49 18.76
C GLY A 175 22.76 10.89 18.19
N PHE A 176 22.03 11.86 18.72
CA PHE A 176 22.30 13.30 18.57
C PHE A 176 22.18 13.86 17.13
N SER A 177 20.96 14.23 16.70
CA SER A 177 20.80 15.34 15.75
C SER A 177 20.37 16.55 16.56
N ILE A 178 21.36 17.38 16.85
CA ILE A 178 21.26 18.64 17.57
C ILE A 178 20.36 19.59 16.77
N VAL A 179 19.55 20.35 17.50
CA VAL A 179 19.12 21.71 17.16
C VAL A 179 20.07 22.37 16.14
N GLY A 180 19.62 22.53 14.91
CA GLY A 180 20.27 23.38 13.90
C GLY A 180 19.47 24.66 13.71
N GLN A 181 19.52 25.55 14.70
CA GLN A 181 19.62 27.00 14.47
C GLN A 181 20.84 27.26 13.56
N ASP A 182 20.92 28.20 12.62
CA ASP A 182 20.19 29.43 12.32
C ASP A 182 20.37 29.73 10.82
N GLU A 183 19.40 30.39 10.19
CA GLU A 183 19.72 31.60 9.42
C GLU A 183 18.57 32.59 9.57
N VAL A 184 18.82 33.62 10.37
CA VAL A 184 17.95 34.79 10.55
C VAL A 184 17.84 35.50 9.21
N THR A 185 16.70 35.37 8.53
CA THR A 185 16.30 36.38 7.54
C THR A 185 14.79 36.57 7.49
N ASP A 186 14.42 37.80 7.79
CA ASP A 186 13.20 38.53 7.50
C ASP A 186 11.92 38.32 8.31
N VAL A 187 11.56 39.40 8.98
CA VAL A 187 10.36 39.59 9.81
C VAL A 187 9.20 39.84 8.86
N ASN A 188 8.66 38.80 8.22
CA ASN A 188 7.32 38.85 7.58
C ASN A 188 6.73 37.50 7.16
N ASP A 189 7.33 36.35 7.47
CA ASP A 189 6.67 35.07 7.22
C ASP A 189 5.66 34.76 8.34
N VAL A 190 4.41 35.15 8.07
CA VAL A 190 3.26 34.57 8.76
C VAL A 190 3.29 33.07 8.44
N VAL A 191 3.78 32.26 9.37
CA VAL A 191 3.74 30.79 9.30
C VAL A 191 2.27 30.39 9.22
N TYR A 192 1.76 30.22 8.00
CA TYR A 192 0.43 29.69 7.77
C TYR A 192 0.40 28.26 8.28
N SER A 193 -0.32 28.00 9.37
CA SER A 193 -0.47 26.68 10.00
C SER A 193 -1.15 25.61 9.11
N ALA A 194 -1.41 25.92 7.83
CA ALA A 194 -2.05 25.05 6.85
C ALA A 194 -1.10 24.57 5.73
N SER A 195 0.12 25.12 5.60
CA SER A 195 1.06 24.70 4.56
C SER A 195 1.81 23.41 4.88
N ASP A 196 1.84 23.00 6.15
CA ASP A 196 2.49 21.78 6.64
C ASP A 196 1.49 20.78 7.24
N GLU A 197 0.20 20.84 6.85
CA GLU A 197 -0.71 19.74 7.15
C GLU A 197 -0.27 18.50 6.37
N ASP A 198 0.42 17.58 7.05
CA ASP A 198 0.78 16.31 6.46
C ASP A 198 -0.47 15.60 5.93
N VAL A 199 -0.34 15.07 4.71
CA VAL A 199 -1.42 14.35 4.04
C VAL A 199 -1.80 13.09 4.83
N ILE A 200 -0.87 12.59 5.65
CA ILE A 200 -0.91 11.33 6.38
C ILE A 200 -0.66 11.63 7.86
N GLY A 201 -1.49 11.09 8.76
CA GLY A 201 -1.09 10.97 10.15
C GLY A 201 -0.06 9.85 10.26
N LEU A 202 1.19 10.17 10.56
CA LEU A 202 2.21 9.16 10.87
C LEU A 202 2.24 8.92 12.39
N ARG A 203 2.65 7.72 12.80
CA ARG A 203 2.93 7.44 14.21
C ARG A 203 4.12 8.31 14.65
N PRO A 204 4.12 8.87 15.88
CA PRO A 204 5.27 9.58 16.40
C PRO A 204 6.54 8.71 16.37
N ASP A 205 7.67 9.32 16.01
CA ASP A 205 8.96 8.61 15.87
C ASP A 205 9.52 8.12 17.23
N ASP A 206 9.02 8.65 18.36
CA ASP A 206 9.47 8.32 19.72
C ASP A 206 9.04 6.92 20.20
N ASP A 207 8.04 6.31 19.58
CA ASP A 207 7.51 4.98 19.94
C ASP A 207 7.36 4.07 18.70
N PRO A 208 8.49 3.60 18.13
CA PRO A 208 8.50 2.77 16.92
C PRO A 208 8.00 1.34 17.18
N TYR A 209 7.63 0.64 16.10
CA TYR A 209 7.30 -0.78 16.19
C TYR A 209 8.58 -1.58 16.38
N THR A 210 8.58 -2.44 17.38
CA THR A 210 9.76 -3.27 17.70
C THR A 210 9.84 -4.51 16.80
N GLY A 211 8.72 -4.91 16.19
CA GLY A 211 8.66 -6.01 15.23
C GLY A 211 7.26 -6.27 14.70
N PHE A 212 7.13 -7.34 13.91
CA PHE A 212 5.89 -7.70 13.22
C PHE A 212 4.69 -7.89 14.18
N MET A 213 4.86 -8.71 15.23
CA MET A 213 3.77 -9.03 16.17
C MET A 213 3.40 -7.85 17.06
N ASP A 214 4.36 -6.99 17.39
CA ASP A 214 4.13 -5.76 18.14
C ASP A 214 3.33 -4.75 17.29
N CYS A 215 3.69 -4.61 16.00
CA CYS A 215 2.93 -3.83 15.02
C CYS A 215 1.47 -4.31 14.90
N VAL A 216 1.24 -5.63 14.79
CA VAL A 216 -0.12 -6.20 14.74
C VAL A 216 -0.93 -5.82 15.97
N LYS A 217 -0.39 -6.08 17.17
CA LYS A 217 -1.09 -5.82 18.43
C LYS A 217 -1.46 -4.35 18.55
N ARG A 218 -0.49 -3.46 18.33
CA ARG A 218 -0.69 -2.02 18.42
C ARG A 218 -1.72 -1.50 17.41
N ILE A 219 -1.72 -1.98 16.15
CA ILE A 219 -2.76 -1.61 15.17
C ILE A 219 -4.15 -2.03 15.67
N VAL A 220 -4.29 -3.25 16.19
CA VAL A 220 -5.57 -3.78 16.67
C VAL A 220 -6.07 -3.01 17.89
N ASP A 221 -5.18 -2.72 18.83
CA ASP A 221 -5.51 -2.06 20.09
C ASP A 221 -5.86 -0.58 19.86
N GLU A 222 -4.98 0.14 19.15
CA GLU A 222 -5.07 1.59 18.97
C GLU A 222 -6.06 2.00 17.87
N GLU A 223 -6.12 1.29 16.74
CA GLU A 223 -6.93 1.69 15.57
C GLU A 223 -8.09 0.74 15.27
N GLY A 224 -8.00 -0.51 15.75
CA GLY A 224 -9.00 -1.55 15.54
C GLY A 224 -8.69 -2.49 14.38
N SER A 225 -9.23 -3.71 14.46
CA SER A 225 -8.99 -4.79 13.49
C SER A 225 -9.41 -4.46 12.06
N LYS A 226 -10.36 -3.54 11.87
CA LYS A 226 -10.81 -3.09 10.53
C LYS A 226 -9.69 -2.40 9.75
N THR A 227 -8.71 -1.80 10.43
CA THR A 227 -7.58 -1.12 9.79
C THR A 227 -6.67 -2.09 9.02
N LEU A 228 -6.56 -3.34 9.48
CA LEU A 228 -5.81 -4.40 8.78
C LEU A 228 -6.42 -4.78 7.42
N PHE A 229 -7.70 -4.48 7.22
CA PHE A 229 -8.43 -4.75 5.98
C PHE A 229 -8.59 -3.52 5.08
N ARG A 230 -7.81 -2.45 5.32
CA ARG A 230 -7.84 -1.25 4.49
C ARG A 230 -7.41 -1.54 3.06
N ALA A 231 -8.29 -1.18 2.13
CA ALA A 231 -8.12 -1.38 0.70
C ALA A 231 -7.93 -2.86 0.29
N TRP A 232 -8.63 -3.78 0.96
CA TRP A 232 -8.65 -5.20 0.61
C TRP A 232 -9.04 -5.47 -0.86
N TRP A 233 -9.89 -4.62 -1.45
CA TRP A 233 -10.33 -4.75 -2.84
C TRP A 233 -9.19 -4.60 -3.86
N LEU A 234 -8.12 -3.85 -3.52
CA LEU A 234 -6.93 -3.73 -4.37
C LEU A 234 -6.07 -4.99 -4.39
N ILE A 235 -6.23 -5.88 -3.41
CA ILE A 235 -5.62 -7.23 -3.41
C ILE A 235 -6.56 -8.22 -4.08
N PHE A 236 -7.87 -8.06 -3.85
CA PHE A 236 -8.90 -8.93 -4.41
C PHE A 236 -8.93 -8.89 -5.93
N ILE A 237 -8.88 -7.71 -6.55
CA ILE A 237 -8.98 -7.58 -8.01
C ILE A 237 -7.82 -8.29 -8.73
N PRO A 238 -6.53 -8.08 -8.39
CA PRO A 238 -5.43 -8.83 -8.97
C PRO A 238 -5.56 -10.34 -8.74
N LEU A 239 -5.90 -10.75 -7.52
CA LEU A 239 -6.03 -12.16 -7.17
C LEU A 239 -7.18 -12.83 -7.94
N LEU A 240 -8.32 -12.14 -8.11
CA LEU A 240 -9.43 -12.60 -8.94
C LEU A 240 -9.06 -12.61 -10.43
N SER A 241 -8.34 -11.58 -10.91
CA SER A 241 -7.92 -11.49 -12.31
C SER A 241 -6.99 -12.63 -12.70
N ALA A 242 -6.18 -13.13 -11.75
CA ALA A 242 -5.31 -14.28 -11.98
C ALA A 242 -6.11 -15.51 -12.44
N ALA A 243 -7.37 -15.68 -12.04
CA ALA A 243 -8.22 -16.77 -12.53
C ALA A 243 -8.44 -16.75 -14.05
N PHE A 244 -8.37 -15.57 -14.67
CA PHE A 244 -8.70 -15.33 -16.07
C PHE A 244 -7.48 -15.08 -16.96
N VAL A 245 -6.31 -14.91 -16.35
CA VAL A 245 -5.04 -14.84 -17.07
C VAL A 245 -4.61 -16.29 -17.38
N PRO A 246 -4.04 -16.59 -18.55
CA PRO A 246 -3.45 -17.90 -18.83
C PRO A 246 -2.21 -18.21 -17.97
#